data_AF-A0A852Y565-F1
#
_entry.id   AF-A0A852Y565-F1
#
_cell.length_a   1.000
_cell.length_b   1.000
_cell.length_c   1.000
_cell.angle_alpha   90.00
_cell.angle_beta   90.00
_cell.angle_gamma   90.00
#
_symmetry.space_group_name_H-M   'P 1'
#
loop_
_entity.id
_entity.type
_entity.pdbx_description
1 polymer ?
#
loop_
_entity_poly.entity_id
_entity_poly.type
_entity_poly.pdbx_seq_one_letter_code
_entity_poly.pdbx_strand_id
1 'polypeptide(L)'
;MIAAAIDFRPGMVDYRVRIVRPWLFRELAVVDSRGAHAVRRRVILDDSGRWYVDDVERPDLSGAREVDLAISPLSSTLPIRRLGLEIGESAEIVTAYVGDDLDVSADPQRYTRIAELRYLYESLDSVFSREVTVDEHGLVLDYPSLFQRV
;
A
#
# COMPACT_ATOMS: atom_id res chain seq x y z
N MET A 1 11.32 13.70 14.81
CA MET A 1 10.37 12.97 13.95
C MET A 1 11.19 12.40 12.80
N ILE A 2 11.37 11.08 12.72
CA ILE A 2 12.11 10.47 11.61
C ILE A 2 11.07 10.17 10.54
N ALA A 3 10.98 11.03 9.51
CA ALA A 3 10.20 10.70 8.33
C ALA A 3 11.10 9.89 7.40
N ALA A 4 10.71 8.65 7.10
CA ALA A 4 11.35 7.87 6.05
C ALA A 4 10.62 8.15 4.73
N ALA A 5 11.37 8.51 3.69
CA ALA A 5 10.87 8.56 2.33
C ALA A 5 11.41 7.32 1.60
N ILE A 6 10.52 6.52 1.02
CA ILE A 6 10.90 5.43 0.14
C ILE A 6 10.63 5.90 -1.29
N ASP A 7 11.71 6.15 -2.03
CA ASP A 7 11.65 6.47 -3.46
C ASP A 7 11.83 5.17 -4.25
N PHE A 8 10.89 4.88 -5.15
CA PHE A 8 10.96 3.73 -6.05
C PHE A 8 10.75 4.21 -7.49
N ARG A 9 11.63 3.76 -8.39
CA ARG A 9 11.68 4.22 -9.79
C ARG A 9 11.67 3.05 -10.80
N PRO A 10 10.53 2.38 -11.00
CA PRO A 10 10.37 1.36 -12.02
C PRO A 10 10.24 2.02 -13.39
N GLY A 11 11.36 2.51 -13.94
CA GLY A 11 11.47 3.05 -15.31
C GLY A 11 10.57 4.25 -15.60
N MET A 12 9.31 4.00 -15.95
CA MET A 12 8.32 4.99 -16.38
C MET A 12 7.36 5.42 -15.28
N VAL A 13 7.36 4.77 -14.12
CA VAL A 13 6.59 5.21 -12.96
C VAL A 13 7.55 5.55 -11.85
N ASP A 14 7.40 6.70 -11.23
CA ASP A 14 8.17 7.12 -10.07
C ASP A 14 7.21 7.38 -8.92
N TYR A 15 7.53 6.90 -7.72
CA TYR A 15 6.77 7.31 -6.54
C TYR A 15 7.67 7.52 -5.33
N ARG A 16 7.11 8.32 -4.40
CA ARG A 16 7.63 8.53 -3.05
C ARG A 16 6.53 8.27 -2.04
N VAL A 17 6.81 7.42 -1.07
CA VAL A 17 5.95 7.25 0.12
C VAL A 17 6.65 7.84 1.33
N ARG A 18 5.95 8.70 2.07
CA ARG A 18 6.41 9.25 3.36
C ARG A 18 5.74 8.51 4.52
N ILE A 19 6.57 8.01 5.43
CA ILE A 19 6.19 7.25 6.63
C ILE A 19 6.81 7.94 7.84
N VAL A 20 6.12 8.02 8.99
CA VAL A 20 6.59 8.79 10.17
C VAL A 20 6.93 7.95 11.41
N ARG A 21 5.94 7.34 12.05
CA ARG A 21 6.17 6.28 13.06
C ARG A 21 6.27 4.98 12.27
N PRO A 22 7.03 3.96 12.73
CA PRO A 22 7.31 2.81 11.86
C PRO A 22 6.00 2.31 11.25
N TRP A 23 5.93 2.42 9.92
CA TRP A 23 4.83 1.96 9.07
C TRP A 23 3.51 2.76 9.13
N LEU A 24 3.52 3.99 9.67
CA LEU A 24 2.39 4.92 9.54
C LEU A 24 2.53 5.79 8.29
N PHE A 25 1.69 5.51 7.29
CA PHE A 25 1.56 6.30 6.07
C PHE A 25 1.19 7.76 6.36
N ARG A 26 1.75 8.68 5.57
CA ARG A 26 1.35 10.09 5.58
C ARG A 26 1.15 10.69 4.21
N GLU A 27 1.95 10.31 3.24
CA GLU A 27 1.89 10.92 1.92
C GLU A 27 2.44 9.99 0.84
N LEU A 28 1.76 9.98 -0.29
CA LEU A 28 2.19 9.39 -1.54
C LEU A 28 2.26 10.51 -2.57
N ALA A 29 3.37 10.57 -3.29
CA ALA A 29 3.46 11.30 -4.55
C ALA A 29 3.87 10.31 -5.63
N VAL A 30 3.04 10.14 -6.66
CA VAL A 30 3.30 9.23 -7.77
C VAL A 30 3.20 9.97 -9.10
N VAL A 31 4.09 9.62 -10.03
CA VAL A 31 4.13 10.13 -11.39
C VAL A 31 4.19 8.91 -12.32
N ASP A 32 3.17 8.74 -13.15
CA ASP A 32 3.14 7.74 -14.20
C ASP A 32 3.38 8.41 -15.56
N SER A 33 4.43 8.00 -16.25
CA SER A 33 4.81 8.47 -17.59
C SER A 33 4.67 7.41 -18.68
N ARG A 34 4.02 6.27 -18.40
CA ARG A 34 3.78 5.17 -19.37
C ARG A 34 2.92 5.60 -20.57
N GLY A 35 2.00 6.55 -20.37
CA GLY A 35 1.10 7.05 -21.40
C GLY A 35 1.66 8.20 -22.25
N ALA A 36 0.86 8.68 -23.20
CA ALA A 36 1.21 9.84 -24.04
C ALA A 36 1.43 11.13 -23.24
N HIS A 37 0.80 11.23 -22.07
CA HIS A 37 0.96 12.33 -21.13
C HIS A 37 1.24 11.78 -19.74
N ALA A 38 2.14 12.44 -19.01
CA ALA A 38 2.43 12.06 -17.63
C ALA A 38 1.25 12.42 -16.72
N VAL A 39 0.77 11.43 -15.96
CA VAL A 39 -0.24 11.59 -14.91
C VAL A 39 0.49 11.68 -13.58
N ARG A 40 0.01 12.55 -12.69
CA ARG A 40 0.55 12.69 -11.33
C ARG A 40 -0.59 12.51 -10.36
N ARG A 41 -0.30 11.95 -9.20
CA ARG A 41 -1.27 11.88 -8.10
C ARG A 41 -0.59 12.13 -6.77
N ARG A 42 -1.23 12.93 -5.91
CA ARG A 42 -0.80 13.17 -4.54
C ARG A 42 -1.88 12.70 -3.58
N VAL A 43 -1.53 11.79 -2.67
CA VAL A 43 -2.45 11.28 -1.64
C VAL A 43 -1.88 11.59 -0.27
N ILE A 44 -2.67 12.17 0.63
CA ILE A 44 -2.24 12.61 1.96
C ILE A 44 -3.19 12.05 3.01
N LEU A 45 -2.61 11.53 4.10
CA LEU A 45 -3.32 11.25 5.35
C LEU A 45 -2.83 12.22 6.42
N ASP A 46 -3.67 13.21 6.76
CA ASP A 46 -3.30 14.23 7.74
C ASP A 46 -3.29 13.67 9.19
N ASP A 47 -2.82 14.48 10.14
CA ASP A 47 -2.73 14.07 11.55
C ASP A 47 -4.10 13.92 12.23
N SER A 48 -5.17 14.46 11.63
CA SER A 48 -6.55 14.30 12.10
C SER A 48 -7.26 13.05 11.53
N GLY A 49 -6.60 12.33 10.61
CA GLY A 49 -7.16 11.13 9.96
C GLY A 49 -7.98 11.43 8.71
N ARG A 50 -7.88 12.65 8.16
CA ARG A 50 -8.53 13.01 6.89
C ARG A 50 -7.64 12.70 5.71
N TRP A 51 -8.27 12.22 4.66
CA TRP A 51 -7.63 11.89 3.40
C TRP A 51 -7.83 13.00 2.39
N TYR A 52 -6.77 13.28 1.63
CA TYR A 52 -6.80 14.23 0.52
C TYR A 52 -6.19 13.59 -0.71
N VAL A 53 -6.82 13.81 -1.86
CA VAL A 53 -6.30 13.45 -3.18
C VAL A 53 -6.21 14.75 -3.99
N ASP A 54 -4.99 15.16 -4.31
CA ASP A 54 -4.65 16.46 -4.93
C ASP A 54 -5.31 17.65 -4.24
N ASP A 55 -5.15 17.67 -2.93
CA ASP A 55 -5.65 18.73 -2.04
C ASP A 55 -7.19 18.80 -1.95
N VAL A 56 -7.91 17.86 -2.59
CA VAL A 56 -9.36 17.66 -2.41
C VAL A 56 -9.61 16.62 -1.32
N GLU A 57 -10.39 16.98 -0.31
CA GLU A 57 -10.77 16.05 0.76
C GLU A 57 -11.58 14.87 0.21
N ARG A 58 -11.29 13.66 0.72
CA ARG A 58 -11.92 12.40 0.32
C ARG A 58 -12.54 11.69 1.53
N PRO A 59 -13.75 12.10 1.97
CA PRO A 59 -14.44 11.50 3.11
C PRO A 59 -14.77 10.02 2.90
N ASP A 60 -14.91 9.57 1.66
CA ASP A 60 -15.13 8.16 1.31
C ASP A 60 -13.94 7.25 1.68
N LEU A 61 -12.75 7.82 1.88
CA LEU A 61 -11.57 7.10 2.34
C LEU A 61 -11.42 7.10 3.87
N SER A 62 -12.39 7.59 4.65
CA SER A 62 -12.24 7.76 6.11
C SER A 62 -11.93 6.47 6.89
N GLY A 63 -12.25 5.31 6.34
CA GLY A 63 -11.90 4.00 6.91
C GLY A 63 -10.45 3.58 6.64
N ALA A 64 -9.81 4.17 5.63
CA ALA A 64 -8.48 3.78 5.18
C ALA A 64 -7.39 4.16 6.18
N ARG A 65 -6.42 3.26 6.37
CA ARG A 65 -5.29 3.47 7.29
C ARG A 65 -3.97 3.78 6.60
N GLU A 66 -3.84 3.34 5.36
CA GLU A 66 -2.63 3.45 4.55
C GLU A 66 -2.98 3.31 3.06
N VAL A 67 -2.04 3.63 2.18
CA VAL A 67 -2.21 3.44 0.73
C VAL A 67 -1.90 2.02 0.33
N ASP A 68 -2.54 1.56 -0.74
CA ASP A 68 -2.14 0.36 -1.49
C ASP A 68 -1.91 0.72 -2.96
N LEU A 69 -0.82 0.26 -3.57
CA LEU A 69 -0.46 0.61 -4.95
C LEU A 69 -0.54 -0.63 -5.83
N ALA A 70 -1.42 -0.63 -6.82
CA ALA A 70 -1.54 -1.70 -7.82
C ALA A 70 -0.20 -2.03 -8.50
N ILE A 71 0.62 -0.99 -8.69
CA ILE A 71 1.89 -1.02 -9.43
C ILE A 71 3.10 -1.46 -8.58
N SER A 72 2.94 -1.73 -7.29
CA SER A 72 4.08 -1.95 -6.41
C SER A 72 3.75 -2.82 -5.19
N PRO A 73 4.55 -3.87 -4.92
CA PRO A 73 4.34 -4.72 -3.75
C PRO A 73 4.79 -4.07 -2.44
N LEU A 74 5.51 -2.93 -2.51
CA LEU A 74 6.01 -2.24 -1.32
C LEU A 74 4.89 -1.77 -0.37
N SER A 75 3.72 -1.41 -0.90
CA SER A 75 2.60 -0.97 -0.07
C SER A 75 2.11 -2.06 0.89
N SER A 76 2.17 -3.33 0.48
CA SER A 76 1.79 -4.47 1.33
C SER A 76 2.67 -4.61 2.57
N THR A 77 3.88 -4.05 2.57
CA THR A 77 4.73 -4.01 3.76
C THR A 77 4.15 -3.13 4.87
N LEU A 78 3.41 -2.06 4.52
CA LEU A 78 2.83 -1.14 5.51
C LEU A 78 1.89 -1.89 6.49
N PRO A 79 0.85 -2.62 6.03
CA PRO A 79 -0.04 -3.34 6.94
C PRO A 79 0.65 -4.52 7.60
N ILE A 80 1.49 -5.29 6.88
CA ILE A 80 2.24 -6.42 7.44
C ILE A 80 3.01 -6.00 8.69
N ARG A 81 3.67 -4.84 8.63
CA ARG A 81 4.50 -4.35 9.71
C ARG A 81 3.74 -3.59 10.78
N ARG A 82 2.70 -2.85 10.40
CA ARG A 82 1.85 -2.11 11.33
C ARG A 82 0.98 -3.03 12.17
N LEU A 83 0.45 -4.09 11.58
CA LEU A 83 -0.44 -5.03 12.26
C LEU A 83 0.32 -5.94 13.22
N GLY A 84 1.54 -6.36 12.86
CA GLY A 84 2.39 -7.17 13.74
C GLY A 84 1.72 -8.50 14.14
N LEU A 85 0.94 -9.09 13.23
CA LEU A 85 0.15 -10.30 13.49
C LEU A 85 1.03 -11.45 13.99
N GLU A 86 0.54 -12.21 14.95
CA GLU A 86 1.10 -13.51 15.31
C GLU A 86 0.71 -14.58 14.28
N ILE A 87 1.45 -15.70 14.22
CA ILE A 87 1.12 -16.79 13.29
C ILE A 87 -0.27 -17.36 13.65
N GLY A 88 -1.15 -17.41 12.66
CA GLY A 88 -2.54 -17.82 12.77
C GLY A 88 -3.52 -16.66 13.00
N GLU A 89 -3.03 -15.44 13.25
CA GLU A 89 -3.90 -14.27 13.39
C GLU A 89 -4.26 -13.65 12.04
N SER A 90 -5.44 -13.03 12.02
CA SER A 90 -5.98 -12.29 10.88
C SER A 90 -6.45 -10.90 11.32
N ALA A 91 -6.34 -9.93 10.42
CA ALA A 91 -6.95 -8.62 10.58
C ALA A 91 -7.54 -8.12 9.27
N GLU A 92 -8.73 -7.51 9.35
CA GLU A 92 -9.33 -6.75 8.27
C GLU A 92 -8.88 -5.28 8.36
N ILE A 93 -8.61 -4.68 7.22
CA ILE A 93 -8.21 -3.28 7.08
C ILE A 93 -8.93 -2.66 5.89
N VAL A 94 -8.91 -1.34 5.82
CA VAL A 94 -9.23 -0.61 4.60
C VAL A 94 -7.98 0.17 4.18
N THR A 95 -7.69 0.17 2.89
CA THR A 95 -6.62 0.96 2.29
C THR A 95 -7.19 2.01 1.34
N ALA A 96 -6.41 3.06 1.08
CA ALA A 96 -6.62 3.94 -0.05
C ALA A 96 -5.89 3.32 -1.24
N TYR A 97 -6.60 2.47 -1.99
CA TYR A 97 -6.07 1.78 -3.15
C TYR A 97 -5.87 2.77 -4.30
N VAL A 98 -4.69 2.72 -4.90
CA VAL A 98 -4.27 3.51 -6.06
C VAL A 98 -4.10 2.55 -7.22
N GLY A 99 -5.03 2.62 -8.17
CA GLY A 99 -5.06 1.77 -9.36
C GLY A 99 -3.92 2.04 -10.34
N ASP A 100 -3.85 1.23 -11.40
CA ASP A 100 -2.85 1.38 -12.47
C ASP A 100 -2.97 2.72 -13.22
N ASP A 101 -4.17 3.27 -13.30
CA ASP A 101 -4.48 4.60 -13.86
C ASP A 101 -4.34 5.74 -12.85
N LEU A 102 -3.91 5.42 -11.63
CA LEU A 102 -3.80 6.31 -10.47
C LEU A 102 -5.14 6.82 -9.92
N ASP A 103 -6.26 6.16 -10.25
CA ASP A 103 -7.53 6.41 -9.56
C ASP A 103 -7.45 5.89 -8.12
N VAL A 104 -8.10 6.61 -7.20
CA VAL A 104 -8.03 6.35 -5.76
C VAL A 104 -9.39 5.98 -5.21
N SER A 105 -9.49 4.81 -4.58
CA SER A 105 -10.71 4.28 -3.96
C SER A 105 -10.42 3.64 -2.60
N ALA A 106 -11.47 3.46 -1.78
CA ALA A 106 -11.36 2.62 -0.59
C ALA A 106 -11.33 1.15 -1.01
N ASP A 107 -10.47 0.35 -0.40
CA ASP A 107 -10.39 -1.09 -0.64
C ASP A 107 -10.30 -1.86 0.68
N PRO A 108 -11.33 -2.64 1.05
CA PRO A 108 -11.32 -3.51 2.21
C PRO A 108 -10.52 -4.80 1.92
N GLN A 109 -9.58 -5.10 2.80
CA GLN A 109 -8.62 -6.18 2.66
C GLN A 109 -8.53 -6.99 3.95
N ARG A 110 -8.08 -8.24 3.86
CA ARG A 110 -7.71 -9.07 5.02
C ARG A 110 -6.31 -9.61 4.84
N TYR A 111 -5.53 -9.55 5.92
CA TYR A 111 -4.24 -10.19 6.03
C TYR A 111 -4.31 -11.25 7.11
N THR A 112 -3.82 -12.46 6.80
CA THR A 112 -3.65 -13.56 7.75
C THR A 112 -2.19 -13.98 7.76
N ARG A 113 -1.53 -14.04 8.91
CA ARG A 113 -0.14 -14.53 8.98
C ARG A 113 -0.15 -16.05 9.05
N ILE A 114 0.10 -16.71 7.92
CA ILE A 114 -0.01 -18.18 7.80
C ILE A 114 1.29 -18.91 8.13
N ALA A 115 2.44 -18.22 8.09
CA ALA A 115 3.72 -18.73 8.56
C ALA A 115 4.65 -17.57 8.95
N GLU A 116 5.84 -17.87 9.47
CA GLU A 116 6.80 -16.89 9.98
C GLU A 116 7.02 -15.71 9.02
N LEU A 117 7.23 -16.00 7.74
CA LEU A 117 7.49 -15.04 6.67
C LEU A 117 6.47 -15.13 5.52
N ARG A 118 5.24 -15.54 5.84
CA ARG A 118 4.19 -15.73 4.83
C ARG A 118 2.84 -15.24 5.32
N TYR A 119 2.17 -14.48 4.45
CA TYR A 119 0.86 -13.91 4.70
C TYR A 119 -0.10 -14.35 3.61
N LEU A 120 -1.34 -14.63 3.96
CA LEU A 120 -2.44 -14.70 3.00
C LEU A 120 -3.06 -13.30 2.92
N TYR A 121 -3.01 -12.71 1.73
CA TYR A 121 -3.76 -11.52 1.36
C TYR A 121 -5.09 -11.92 0.75
N GLU A 122 -6.16 -11.22 1.12
CA GLU A 122 -7.49 -11.37 0.55
C GLU A 122 -8.11 -9.98 0.31
N SER A 123 -8.62 -9.75 -0.90
CA SER A 123 -9.56 -8.66 -1.17
C SER A 123 -10.93 -9.04 -0.63
N LEU A 124 -11.61 -8.15 0.08
CA LEU A 124 -12.95 -8.40 0.63
C LEU A 124 -14.08 -8.01 -0.33
N ASP A 125 -13.75 -7.21 -1.35
CA ASP A 125 -14.68 -6.82 -2.41
C ASP A 125 -14.57 -7.70 -3.66
N SER A 126 -13.72 -8.73 -3.66
CA SER A 126 -13.58 -9.68 -4.77
C SER A 126 -13.22 -11.09 -4.31
N VAL A 127 -13.06 -12.02 -5.26
CA VAL A 127 -12.57 -13.39 -4.98
C VAL A 127 -11.04 -13.49 -4.99
N PHE A 128 -10.33 -12.36 -5.15
CA PHE A 128 -8.89 -12.34 -5.28
C PHE A 128 -8.21 -12.55 -3.91
N SER A 129 -7.33 -13.54 -3.86
CA SER A 129 -6.45 -13.80 -2.71
C SER A 129 -5.10 -14.31 -3.20
N ARG A 130 -4.02 -14.07 -2.46
CA ARG A 130 -2.65 -14.56 -2.76
C ARG A 130 -1.86 -14.81 -1.48
N GLU A 131 -1.03 -15.86 -1.48
CA GLU A 131 0.03 -16.01 -0.49
C GLU A 131 1.19 -15.09 -0.87
N VAL A 132 1.57 -14.22 0.04
CA VAL A 132 2.67 -13.26 -0.09
C VAL A 132 3.81 -13.71 0.81
N THR A 133 5.01 -13.83 0.25
CA THR A 133 6.22 -14.09 1.05
C THR A 133 6.99 -12.80 1.27
N VAL A 134 7.59 -12.67 2.45
CA VAL A 134 8.36 -11.48 2.84
C VAL A 134 9.72 -11.86 3.41
N ASP A 135 10.64 -10.89 3.52
CA ASP A 135 11.88 -11.06 4.28
C ASP A 135 11.69 -10.73 5.78
N GLU A 136 12.76 -10.83 6.59
CA GLU A 136 12.71 -10.41 8.00
C GLU A 136 12.34 -8.92 8.18
N HIS A 137 12.50 -8.15 7.09
CA HIS A 137 12.14 -6.75 7.02
C HIS A 137 10.68 -6.49 6.64
N GLY A 138 9.87 -7.54 6.42
CA GLY A 138 8.47 -7.45 5.99
C GLY A 138 8.33 -6.97 4.54
N LEU A 139 9.44 -6.87 3.80
CA LEU A 139 9.45 -6.48 2.41
C LEU A 139 9.06 -7.69 1.56
N VAL A 140 8.15 -7.47 0.62
CA VAL A 140 7.67 -8.54 -0.27
C VAL A 140 8.82 -9.11 -1.09
N LEU A 141 8.95 -10.44 -1.04
CA LEU A 141 9.88 -11.24 -1.83
C LEU A 141 9.20 -11.77 -3.09
N ASP A 142 8.06 -12.40 -2.89
CA ASP A 142 7.26 -13.00 -3.96
C ASP A 142 5.77 -12.74 -3.68
N TYR A 143 5.11 -12.26 -4.71
CA TYR A 143 3.68 -12.06 -4.81
C TYR A 143 3.24 -12.76 -6.09
N PRO A 144 2.85 -14.05 -6.03
CA PRO A 144 2.72 -14.91 -7.19
C PRO A 144 1.89 -14.29 -8.31
N SER A 145 2.45 -14.33 -9.53
CA SER A 145 1.89 -13.78 -10.77
C SER A 145 1.77 -12.26 -10.85
N LEU A 146 2.17 -11.52 -9.81
CA LEU A 146 2.16 -10.05 -9.78
C LEU A 146 3.58 -9.48 -9.68
N PHE A 147 4.34 -9.89 -8.67
CA PHE A 147 5.65 -9.31 -8.38
C PHE A 147 6.64 -10.35 -7.86
N GLN A 148 7.90 -10.17 -8.22
CA GLN A 148 9.02 -10.91 -7.67
C GLN A 148 10.19 -9.95 -7.46
N ARG A 149 10.83 -10.00 -6.29
CA ARG A 149 12.04 -9.22 -6.03
C ARG A 149 13.22 -9.84 -6.79
N VAL A 150 13.92 -9.02 -7.57
CA VAL A 150 15.13 -9.40 -8.33
C VAL A 150 16.41 -9.00 -7.60
#